data_AF-U4KGG6-F1
#
_entry.id   AF-U4KGG6-F1
#
_cell.length_a   1.000
_cell.length_b   1.000
_cell.length_c   1.000
_cell.angle_alpha   90.00
_cell.angle_beta   90.00
_cell.angle_gamma   90.00
#
_symmetry.space_group_name_H-M   'P 1'
#
loop_
_entity.id
_entity.type
_entity.pdbx_description
1 polymer ?
#
loop_
_entity_poly.entity_id
_entity_poly.type
_entity_poly.pdbx_seq_one_letter_code
_entity_poly.pdbx_strand_id
1 'polypeptide(L)'
;MTYIQPLLCLICRNLLKQLSYLLAFISVIFSFSSFGSLDQHVQNEGITLNLSFSQNASDYDKTRYLDAASEWLRYVKAVDGISHHTISIHFELTDAIESDGDAVIEEYVDIANAAFPKSATIRIHTRTHHPEFDPTDYQTTLRHELAHVFGIGILTGAYLEDNAFMQGPAYCLEHSQAVRWYNHLYDNQYPCLPFSRTGDHLYDHVLIDDPVRYDQNGHRIPPLTHEVGANGENIGIITVAILDDLGYRVEYPEVSFLNEHDNSVPQSN
;
A
#
# COMPACT_ATOMS: atom_id res chain seq x y z
N MET A 1 -49.72 -57.70 11.72
CA MET A 1 -49.75 -56.56 10.77
C MET A 1 -48.88 -55.46 11.34
N THR A 2 -47.86 -55.12 10.57
CA THR A 2 -46.56 -54.59 10.98
C THR A 2 -46.46 -53.08 10.70
N TYR A 3 -46.21 -52.29 11.74
CA TYR A 3 -45.82 -50.88 11.65
C TYR A 3 -44.29 -50.77 11.69
N ILE A 4 -43.62 -51.01 10.57
CA ILE A 4 -42.17 -50.75 10.43
C ILE A 4 -41.94 -50.21 9.01
N GLN A 5 -42.30 -48.96 8.75
CA GLN A 5 -41.96 -48.32 7.47
C GLN A 5 -41.64 -46.81 7.52
N PRO A 6 -42.02 -45.99 8.52
CA PRO A 6 -41.59 -44.59 8.52
C PRO A 6 -40.24 -44.33 9.21
N LEU A 7 -39.74 -45.23 10.06
CA LEU A 7 -38.52 -44.97 10.85
C LEU A 7 -37.21 -45.19 10.05
N LEU A 8 -37.18 -46.14 9.10
CA LEU A 8 -35.99 -46.38 8.27
C LEU A 8 -35.69 -45.23 7.27
N CYS A 9 -36.72 -44.49 6.85
CA CYS A 9 -36.55 -43.42 5.86
C CYS A 9 -35.97 -42.13 6.46
N LEU A 10 -36.26 -41.85 7.75
CA LEU A 10 -35.72 -40.69 8.46
C LEU A 10 -34.24 -40.87 8.84
N ILE A 11 -33.85 -42.10 9.22
CA ILE A 11 -32.48 -42.43 9.59
C ILE A 11 -31.56 -42.39 8.36
N CYS A 12 -32.00 -42.87 7.20
CA CYS A 12 -31.21 -42.81 5.97
C CYS A 12 -30.98 -41.36 5.48
N ARG A 13 -31.94 -40.45 5.63
CA ARG A 13 -31.78 -39.04 5.23
C ARG A 13 -30.82 -38.25 6.12
N ASN A 14 -30.74 -38.56 7.42
CA ASN A 14 -29.79 -37.92 8.33
C ASN A 14 -28.36 -38.48 8.18
N LEU A 15 -28.20 -39.77 7.89
CA LEU A 15 -26.88 -40.36 7.59
C LEU A 15 -26.29 -39.84 6.26
N LEU A 16 -27.11 -39.65 5.23
CA LEU A 16 -26.65 -39.05 3.96
C LEU A 16 -26.25 -37.58 4.12
N LYS A 17 -26.96 -36.79 4.94
CA LYS A 17 -26.55 -35.41 5.26
C LYS A 17 -25.25 -35.36 6.05
N GLN A 18 -25.07 -36.23 7.06
CA GLN A 18 -23.83 -36.28 7.83
C GLN A 18 -22.63 -36.79 7.00
N LEU A 19 -22.82 -37.70 6.03
CA LEU A 19 -21.76 -38.08 5.09
C LEU A 19 -21.36 -36.94 4.15
N SER A 20 -22.28 -36.09 3.70
CA SER A 20 -21.94 -34.91 2.89
C SER A 20 -21.19 -33.83 3.67
N TYR A 21 -21.44 -33.70 4.99
CA TYR A 21 -20.62 -32.81 5.84
C TYR A 21 -19.24 -33.39 6.15
N LEU A 22 -19.12 -34.71 6.25
CA LEU A 22 -17.83 -35.37 6.45
C LEU A 22 -16.95 -35.32 5.19
N LEU A 23 -17.55 -35.41 4.00
CA LEU A 23 -16.83 -35.23 2.72
C LEU A 23 -16.46 -33.76 2.44
N ALA A 24 -17.26 -32.79 2.91
CA ALA A 24 -16.90 -31.37 2.85
C ALA A 24 -15.79 -30.99 3.85
N PHE A 25 -15.69 -31.69 4.98
CA PHE A 25 -14.61 -31.49 5.96
C PHE A 25 -13.30 -32.20 5.59
N ILE A 26 -13.35 -33.25 4.77
CA ILE A 26 -12.18 -34.03 4.35
C ILE A 26 -11.56 -33.53 3.03
N SER A 27 -12.17 -32.55 2.36
CA SER A 27 -11.49 -31.76 1.31
C SER A 27 -10.48 -30.73 1.86
N VAL A 28 -10.36 -30.59 3.18
CA VAL A 28 -9.23 -29.92 3.85
C VAL A 28 -8.20 -30.98 4.30
N ILE A 29 -7.81 -31.86 3.39
CA ILE A 29 -6.54 -32.58 3.52
C ILE A 29 -5.56 -31.82 2.65
N PHE A 30 -4.74 -31.02 3.33
CA PHE A 30 -3.54 -30.42 2.77
C PHE A 30 -2.74 -31.50 2.03
N SER A 31 -2.77 -31.45 0.71
CA SER A 31 -1.74 -32.09 -0.10
C SER A 31 -0.51 -31.21 0.00
N PHE A 32 0.31 -31.46 1.03
CA PHE A 32 1.68 -30.93 1.07
C PHE A 32 2.51 -31.68 0.03
N SER A 33 2.50 -31.15 -1.18
CA SER A 33 3.49 -31.39 -2.22
C SER A 33 3.46 -30.20 -3.18
N SER A 34 3.80 -29.01 -2.68
CA SER A 34 4.17 -27.90 -3.55
C SER A 34 5.61 -27.57 -3.25
N PHE A 35 6.51 -27.86 -4.20
CA PHE A 35 7.66 -26.99 -4.38
C PHE A 35 7.08 -25.57 -4.50
N GLY A 36 7.35 -24.70 -3.53
CA GLY A 36 6.74 -23.37 -3.49
C GLY A 36 7.10 -22.61 -4.75
N SER A 37 6.10 -22.24 -5.54
CA SER A 37 6.30 -21.34 -6.67
C SER A 37 7.00 -20.08 -6.16
N LEU A 38 8.11 -19.70 -6.78
CA LEU A 38 8.77 -18.40 -6.57
C LEU A 38 7.86 -17.25 -7.00
N ASP A 39 6.86 -17.53 -7.83
CA ASP A 39 5.89 -16.56 -8.30
C ASP A 39 4.56 -16.74 -7.55
N GLN A 40 4.04 -15.63 -7.05
CA GLN A 40 2.74 -15.51 -6.41
C GLN A 40 2.02 -14.32 -7.06
N HIS A 41 0.70 -14.21 -6.89
CA HIS A 41 -0.02 -13.02 -7.36
C HIS A 41 -1.16 -12.67 -6.41
N VAL A 42 -1.49 -11.38 -6.39
CA VAL A 42 -2.72 -10.85 -5.79
C VAL A 42 -3.43 -10.02 -6.85
N GLN A 43 -4.75 -10.03 -6.84
CA GLN A 43 -5.53 -9.30 -7.83
C GLN A 43 -6.87 -8.84 -7.29
N ASN A 44 -7.38 -7.75 -7.87
CA ASN A 44 -8.78 -7.36 -7.83
C ASN A 44 -9.34 -7.36 -9.26
N GLU A 45 -10.50 -6.72 -9.50
CA GLU A 45 -11.14 -6.73 -10.81
C GLU A 45 -10.31 -6.02 -11.90
N GLY A 46 -9.53 -4.99 -11.55
CA GLY A 46 -8.85 -4.12 -12.51
C GLY A 46 -7.32 -4.15 -12.45
N ILE A 47 -6.71 -4.76 -11.43
CA ILE A 47 -5.25 -4.82 -11.27
C ILE A 47 -4.81 -6.21 -10.80
N THR A 48 -3.76 -6.74 -11.41
CA THR A 48 -2.95 -7.85 -10.90
C THR A 48 -1.55 -7.36 -10.52
N LEU A 49 -1.10 -7.74 -9.32
CA LEU A 49 0.31 -7.66 -8.93
C LEU A 49 0.89 -9.07 -8.98
N ASN A 50 1.87 -9.28 -9.86
CA ASN A 50 2.65 -10.53 -9.91
C ASN A 50 3.90 -10.34 -9.05
N LEU A 51 4.07 -11.15 -8.02
CA LEU A 51 5.18 -11.09 -7.08
C LEU A 51 6.12 -12.24 -7.36
N SER A 52 7.36 -11.93 -7.75
CA SER A 52 8.46 -12.90 -7.85
C SER A 52 9.50 -12.59 -6.78
N PHE A 53 10.20 -13.62 -6.33
CA PHE A 53 11.16 -13.50 -5.23
C PHE A 53 12.53 -14.02 -5.64
N SER A 54 13.59 -13.33 -5.24
CA SER A 54 14.97 -13.78 -5.41
C SER A 54 15.20 -15.14 -4.73
N GLN A 55 16.18 -15.91 -5.19
CA GLN A 55 16.41 -17.27 -4.68
C GLN A 55 16.72 -17.30 -3.18
N ASN A 56 17.46 -16.31 -2.69
CA ASN A 56 17.77 -16.16 -1.26
C ASN A 56 16.54 -15.78 -0.41
N ALA A 57 15.41 -15.44 -1.04
CA ALA A 57 14.14 -15.23 -0.37
C ALA A 57 13.29 -16.52 -0.24
N SER A 58 13.80 -17.68 -0.66
CA SER A 58 13.04 -18.95 -0.69
C SER A 58 12.53 -19.38 0.67
N ASP A 59 13.28 -19.08 1.72
CA ASP A 59 13.05 -19.61 3.07
C ASP A 59 12.22 -18.66 3.95
N TYR A 60 11.91 -17.46 3.44
CA TYR A 60 11.18 -16.44 4.18
C TYR A 60 9.67 -16.50 3.95
N ASP A 61 8.92 -16.01 4.94
CA ASP A 61 7.46 -15.97 4.90
C ASP A 61 6.96 -14.93 3.89
N LYS A 62 6.47 -15.44 2.75
CA LYS A 62 5.91 -14.64 1.66
C LYS A 62 4.53 -14.06 1.98
N THR A 63 3.87 -14.52 3.04
CA THR A 63 2.52 -14.09 3.40
C THR A 63 2.44 -12.58 3.62
N ARG A 64 3.45 -12.00 4.28
CA ARG A 64 3.50 -10.57 4.60
C ARG A 64 3.53 -9.67 3.35
N TYR A 65 4.28 -10.10 2.33
CA TYR A 65 4.34 -9.43 1.03
C TYR A 65 3.00 -9.48 0.31
N LEU A 66 2.34 -10.64 0.34
CA LEU A 66 1.00 -10.82 -0.23
C LEU A 66 -0.05 -10.01 0.53
N ASP A 67 0.08 -9.89 1.85
CA ASP A 67 -0.82 -9.09 2.69
C ASP A 67 -0.68 -7.60 2.38
N ALA A 68 0.55 -7.08 2.31
CA ALA A 68 0.81 -5.68 1.94
C ALA A 68 0.26 -5.36 0.54
N ALA A 69 0.53 -6.24 -0.44
CA ALA A 69 0.04 -6.10 -1.80
C ALA A 69 -1.50 -6.18 -1.86
N SER A 70 -2.11 -7.11 -1.12
CA SER A 70 -3.57 -7.25 -1.04
C SER A 70 -4.23 -6.03 -0.40
N GLU A 71 -3.57 -5.42 0.59
CA GLU A 71 -4.06 -4.21 1.25
C GLU A 71 -4.09 -3.02 0.29
N TRP A 72 -3.04 -2.82 -0.51
CA TRP A 72 -3.03 -1.82 -1.56
C TRP A 72 -4.16 -2.01 -2.58
N LEU A 73 -4.46 -3.25 -2.97
CA LEU A 73 -5.57 -3.55 -3.88
C LEU A 73 -6.97 -3.34 -3.27
N ARG A 74 -7.06 -3.05 -1.97
CA ARG A 74 -8.29 -2.52 -1.37
C ARG A 74 -8.54 -1.07 -1.76
N TYR A 75 -7.51 -0.30 -2.10
CA TYR A 75 -7.64 1.11 -2.47
C TYR A 75 -7.43 1.34 -3.96
N VAL A 76 -6.44 0.70 -4.59
CA VAL A 76 -6.15 0.87 -6.03
C VAL A 76 -6.94 -0.16 -6.82
N LYS A 77 -8.00 0.28 -7.51
CA LYS A 77 -8.98 -0.62 -8.14
C LYS A 77 -8.70 -0.89 -9.61
N ALA A 78 -8.20 0.11 -10.33
CA ALA A 78 -7.92 0.00 -11.76
C ALA A 78 -7.06 1.17 -12.24
N VAL A 79 -6.62 1.09 -13.49
CA VAL A 79 -6.06 2.20 -14.25
C VAL A 79 -7.11 2.73 -15.22
N ASP A 80 -7.23 4.05 -15.36
CA ASP A 80 -8.13 4.64 -16.35
C ASP A 80 -7.68 4.35 -17.78
N GLY A 81 -8.64 4.07 -18.66
CA GLY A 81 -8.38 3.80 -20.08
C GLY A 81 -8.06 2.35 -20.44
N ILE A 82 -7.89 1.44 -19.48
CA ILE A 82 -7.78 -0.01 -19.73
C ILE A 82 -8.69 -0.85 -18.82
N SER A 83 -9.04 -2.05 -19.26
CA SER A 83 -9.90 -2.96 -18.49
C SER A 83 -9.18 -3.63 -17.33
N HIS A 84 -7.89 -3.91 -17.50
CA HIS A 84 -7.10 -4.62 -16.52
C HIS A 84 -5.61 -4.32 -16.69
N HIS A 85 -4.94 -3.94 -15.60
CA HIS A 85 -3.51 -3.64 -15.57
C HIS A 85 -2.73 -4.73 -14.84
N THR A 86 -1.48 -4.96 -15.22
CA THR A 86 -0.62 -5.92 -14.54
C THR A 86 0.75 -5.30 -14.26
N ILE A 87 1.18 -5.40 -13.00
CA ILE A 87 2.49 -4.95 -12.55
C ILE A 87 3.27 -6.18 -12.07
N SER A 88 4.44 -6.42 -12.67
CA SER A 88 5.36 -7.48 -12.24
C SER A 88 6.39 -6.93 -11.28
N ILE A 89 6.36 -7.39 -10.03
CA ILE A 89 7.21 -6.93 -8.94
C ILE A 89 8.21 -8.03 -8.60
N HIS A 90 9.49 -7.71 -8.66
CA HIS A 90 10.56 -8.57 -8.19
C HIS A 90 11.02 -8.13 -6.80
N PHE A 91 10.89 -9.01 -5.81
CA PHE A 91 11.42 -8.79 -4.46
C PHE A 91 12.81 -9.39 -4.34
N GLU A 92 13.78 -8.56 -3.99
CA GLU A 92 15.16 -8.95 -3.71
C GLU A 92 15.49 -8.74 -2.23
N LEU A 93 15.87 -9.80 -1.53
CA LEU A 93 16.47 -9.66 -0.19
C LEU A 93 17.95 -9.38 -0.31
N THR A 94 18.44 -8.33 0.36
CA THR A 94 19.83 -7.89 0.21
C THR A 94 20.37 -7.19 1.45
N ASP A 95 21.68 -7.10 1.55
CA ASP A 95 22.40 -6.26 2.53
C ASP A 95 23.09 -5.07 1.85
N ALA A 96 22.79 -4.86 0.55
CA ALA A 96 23.43 -3.84 -0.27
C ALA A 96 22.79 -2.45 -0.17
N ILE A 97 21.65 -2.33 0.53
CA ILE A 97 20.97 -1.05 0.79
C ILE A 97 21.14 -0.67 2.26
N GLU A 98 21.20 0.64 2.55
CA GLU A 98 21.28 1.14 3.93
C GLU A 98 19.88 1.27 4.56
N SER A 99 18.88 1.62 3.76
CA SER A 99 17.47 1.70 4.14
C SER A 99 16.87 0.32 4.43
N ASP A 100 15.67 0.29 5.02
CA ASP A 100 14.93 -0.96 5.24
C ASP A 100 14.32 -1.50 3.93
N GLY A 101 14.00 -0.61 2.99
CA GLY A 101 13.52 -0.90 1.64
C GLY A 101 14.01 0.11 0.61
N ASP A 102 13.98 -0.29 -0.65
CA ASP A 102 14.22 0.56 -1.83
C ASP A 102 13.41 0.01 -3.01
N ALA A 103 12.68 0.87 -3.71
CA ALA A 103 11.82 0.50 -4.83
C ALA A 103 12.15 1.29 -6.08
N VAL A 104 12.25 0.59 -7.21
CA VAL A 104 12.47 1.19 -8.52
C VAL A 104 11.48 0.63 -9.53
N ILE A 105 10.92 1.50 -10.38
CA ILE A 105 10.14 1.09 -11.54
C ILE A 105 11.11 0.87 -12.70
N GLU A 106 11.10 -0.35 -13.25
CA GLU A 106 12.02 -0.78 -14.30
C GLU A 106 11.45 -0.50 -15.70
N GLU A 107 10.14 -0.74 -15.88
CA GLU A 107 9.44 -0.53 -17.13
C GLU A 107 8.11 0.16 -16.91
N TYR A 108 7.72 0.98 -17.88
CA TYR A 108 6.43 1.67 -17.91
C TYR A 108 5.63 1.23 -19.13
N VAL A 109 4.32 1.49 -19.08
CA VAL A 109 3.42 1.43 -20.22
C VAL A 109 2.62 2.72 -20.29
N ASP A 110 2.51 3.30 -21.48
CA ASP A 110 1.69 4.48 -21.71
C ASP A 110 0.22 4.07 -21.90
N ILE A 111 -0.65 4.58 -21.04
CA ILE A 111 -2.09 4.37 -21.09
C ILE A 111 -2.77 5.74 -21.04
N ALA A 112 -3.60 6.03 -22.04
CA ALA A 112 -4.34 7.30 -22.11
C ALA A 112 -3.46 8.58 -21.93
N ASN A 113 -2.21 8.54 -22.41
CA ASN A 113 -1.19 9.60 -22.29
C ASN A 113 -0.60 9.80 -20.88
N ALA A 114 -0.75 8.82 -19.98
CA ALA A 114 -0.03 8.75 -18.71
C ALA A 114 0.80 7.47 -18.63
N ALA A 115 1.96 7.56 -17.98
CA ALA A 115 2.85 6.42 -17.77
C ALA A 115 2.42 5.64 -16.53
N PHE A 116 2.27 4.32 -16.66
CA PHE A 116 1.97 3.42 -15.55
C PHE A 116 3.06 2.36 -15.39
N PRO A 117 3.38 1.93 -14.17
CA PRO A 117 4.38 0.90 -13.91
C PRO A 117 3.95 -0.42 -14.55
N LYS A 118 4.86 -1.09 -15.26
CA LYS A 118 4.66 -2.43 -15.83
C LYS A 118 5.50 -3.46 -15.09
N SER A 119 6.71 -3.07 -14.67
CA SER A 119 7.54 -3.89 -13.79
C SER A 119 8.34 -3.03 -12.83
N ALA A 120 8.64 -3.58 -11.66
CA ALA A 120 9.41 -2.93 -10.62
C ALA A 120 10.27 -3.94 -9.85
N THR A 121 11.31 -3.44 -9.22
CA THR A 121 12.13 -4.17 -8.24
C THR A 121 11.96 -3.51 -6.88
N ILE A 122 11.62 -4.29 -5.86
CA ILE A 122 11.71 -3.87 -4.46
C ILE A 122 12.85 -4.63 -3.81
N ARG A 123 13.84 -3.90 -3.28
CA ARG A 123 14.91 -4.43 -2.44
C ARG A 123 14.51 -4.26 -0.99
N ILE A 124 14.60 -5.33 -0.21
CA ILE A 124 14.31 -5.31 1.23
C ILE A 124 15.56 -5.74 1.98
N HIS A 125 15.96 -4.96 2.99
CA HIS A 125 17.16 -5.28 3.75
C HIS A 125 16.93 -6.54 4.58
N THR A 126 17.86 -7.50 4.59
CA THR A 126 17.69 -8.75 5.37
C THR A 126 17.43 -8.54 6.87
N ARG A 127 17.91 -7.43 7.48
CA ARG A 127 17.70 -7.09 8.90
C ARG A 127 16.24 -7.02 9.28
N THR A 128 15.38 -6.67 8.33
CA THR A 128 13.93 -6.57 8.52
C THR A 128 13.25 -7.90 8.82
N HIS A 129 13.93 -9.02 8.54
CA HIS A 129 13.43 -10.37 8.79
C HIS A 129 13.99 -10.98 10.09
N HIS A 130 14.82 -10.24 10.82
CA HIS A 130 15.35 -10.72 12.08
C HIS A 130 14.25 -10.75 13.15
N PRO A 131 14.30 -11.69 14.12
CA PRO A 131 13.28 -11.80 15.18
C PRO A 131 13.12 -10.54 16.05
N GLU A 132 14.16 -9.71 16.15
CA GLU A 132 14.17 -8.46 16.90
C GLU A 132 13.60 -7.26 16.15
N PHE A 133 13.38 -7.35 14.84
CA PHE A 133 12.83 -6.26 14.05
C PHE A 133 11.33 -6.09 14.34
N ASP A 134 10.87 -4.85 14.52
CA ASP A 134 9.46 -4.59 14.83
C ASP A 134 8.58 -5.05 13.65
N PRO A 135 7.63 -5.98 13.88
CA PRO A 135 6.73 -6.43 12.82
C PRO A 135 5.91 -5.30 12.20
N THR A 136 5.62 -4.23 12.96
CA THR A 136 4.90 -3.04 12.51
C THR A 136 5.73 -2.25 11.50
N ASP A 137 6.99 -1.94 11.86
CA ASP A 137 7.93 -1.24 10.98
C ASP A 137 8.16 -2.01 9.68
N TYR A 138 8.15 -3.34 9.75
CA TYR A 138 8.32 -4.18 8.57
C TYR A 138 7.13 -4.08 7.61
N GLN A 139 5.92 -4.18 8.15
CA GLN A 139 4.72 -4.05 7.34
C GLN A 139 4.58 -2.64 6.76
N THR A 140 4.96 -1.62 7.53
CA THR A 140 5.05 -0.23 7.06
C THR A 140 6.04 -0.10 5.90
N THR A 141 7.23 -0.69 6.02
CA THR A 141 8.24 -0.71 4.95
C THR A 141 7.68 -1.33 3.67
N LEU A 142 7.06 -2.51 3.74
CA LEU A 142 6.49 -3.15 2.55
C LEU A 142 5.38 -2.31 1.89
N ARG A 143 4.51 -1.69 2.69
CA ARG A 143 3.47 -0.79 2.15
C ARG A 143 4.09 0.46 1.53
N HIS A 144 5.14 1.01 2.13
CA HIS A 144 5.88 2.16 1.65
C HIS A 144 6.52 1.89 0.29
N GLU A 145 7.29 0.81 0.17
CA GLU A 145 7.92 0.45 -1.10
C GLU A 145 6.89 0.18 -2.21
N LEU A 146 5.73 -0.38 -1.86
CA LEU A 146 4.63 -0.54 -2.82
C LEU A 146 4.02 0.81 -3.23
N ALA A 147 4.06 1.84 -2.39
CA ALA A 147 3.65 3.21 -2.76
C ALA A 147 4.50 3.73 -3.93
N HIS A 148 5.81 3.52 -3.85
CA HIS A 148 6.75 3.84 -4.94
C HIS A 148 6.48 3.02 -6.19
N VAL A 149 6.17 1.72 -6.06
CA VAL A 149 5.77 0.89 -7.20
C VAL A 149 4.54 1.45 -7.90
N PHE A 150 3.55 1.98 -7.17
CA PHE A 150 2.39 2.64 -7.80
C PHE A 150 2.71 4.01 -8.42
N GLY A 151 3.86 4.59 -8.09
CA GLY A 151 4.40 5.81 -8.70
C GLY A 151 4.57 6.99 -7.76
N ILE A 152 4.27 6.85 -6.47
CA ILE A 152 4.50 7.94 -5.49
C ILE A 152 6.01 8.14 -5.35
N GLY A 153 6.48 9.39 -5.43
CA GLY A 153 7.92 9.70 -5.40
C GLY A 153 8.66 9.47 -6.72
N ILE A 154 8.08 8.70 -7.66
CA ILE A 154 8.68 8.42 -8.98
C ILE A 154 7.93 9.16 -10.09
N LEU A 155 6.65 8.86 -10.28
CA LEU A 155 5.77 9.52 -11.27
C LEU A 155 5.32 10.90 -10.81
N THR A 156 5.26 11.15 -9.50
CA THR A 156 4.95 12.48 -8.95
C THR A 156 6.01 13.51 -9.30
N GLY A 157 7.24 13.09 -9.59
CA GLY A 157 8.37 13.96 -9.92
C GLY A 157 8.10 14.93 -11.08
N ALA A 158 7.24 14.56 -12.04
CA ALA A 158 6.83 15.43 -13.14
C ALA A 158 6.04 16.68 -12.69
N TYR A 159 5.50 16.66 -11.47
CA TYR A 159 4.67 17.71 -10.88
C TYR A 159 5.32 18.34 -9.65
N LEU A 160 6.56 17.97 -9.34
CA LEU A 160 7.31 18.57 -8.23
C LEU A 160 7.99 19.84 -8.69
N GLU A 161 7.77 20.91 -7.93
CA GLU A 161 8.45 22.18 -8.10
C GLU A 161 8.85 22.78 -6.75
N ASP A 162 9.88 23.62 -6.75
CA ASP A 162 10.21 24.46 -5.59
C ASP A 162 9.17 25.57 -5.45
N ASN A 163 8.27 25.42 -4.48
CA ASN A 163 7.16 26.35 -4.30
C ASN A 163 7.54 27.48 -3.33
N ALA A 164 7.47 28.72 -3.80
CA ALA A 164 7.84 29.90 -3.01
C ALA A 164 6.92 30.15 -1.81
N PHE A 165 5.61 29.86 -1.94
CA PHE A 165 4.65 30.02 -0.84
C PHE A 165 4.94 29.03 0.29
N MET A 166 5.30 27.80 -0.06
CA MET A 166 5.53 26.68 0.88
C MET A 166 7.01 26.51 1.27
N GLN A 167 7.89 27.35 0.72
CA GLN A 167 9.33 27.38 0.99
C GLN A 167 10.03 26.01 0.82
N GLY A 168 9.74 25.30 -0.26
CA GLY A 168 10.43 24.07 -0.64
C GLY A 168 9.65 23.22 -1.64
N PRO A 169 10.05 21.95 -1.84
CA PRO A 169 9.40 21.07 -2.79
C PRO A 169 7.92 20.87 -2.47
N ALA A 170 7.10 20.98 -3.50
CA ALA A 170 5.67 20.73 -3.43
C ALA A 170 5.18 20.10 -4.73
N TYR A 171 4.20 19.21 -4.60
CA TYR A 171 3.46 18.60 -5.70
C TYR A 171 2.34 19.54 -6.13
N CYS A 172 2.48 20.08 -7.33
CA CYS A 172 1.66 21.13 -7.89
C CYS A 172 0.95 20.63 -9.15
N LEU A 173 -0.14 19.89 -8.96
CA LEU A 173 -1.04 19.49 -10.05
C LEU A 173 -2.33 20.32 -10.00
N GLU A 174 -2.73 20.87 -11.15
CA GLU A 174 -4.00 21.58 -11.27
C GLU A 174 -5.17 20.66 -10.93
N HIS A 175 -6.10 21.15 -10.12
CA HIS A 175 -7.27 20.40 -9.66
C HIS A 175 -6.97 19.13 -8.83
N SER A 176 -5.76 18.97 -8.31
CA SER A 176 -5.34 17.81 -7.48
C SER A 176 -6.32 17.47 -6.35
N GLN A 177 -6.69 16.20 -6.25
CA GLN A 177 -7.43 15.64 -5.11
C GLN A 177 -6.56 15.60 -3.86
N ALA A 178 -5.27 15.29 -4.00
CA ALA A 178 -4.37 15.24 -2.85
C ALA A 178 -4.25 16.60 -2.15
N VAL A 179 -4.15 17.68 -2.92
CA VAL A 179 -4.17 19.06 -2.40
C VAL A 179 -5.50 19.39 -1.72
N ARG A 180 -6.64 18.98 -2.32
CA ARG A 180 -7.97 19.21 -1.72
C ARG A 180 -8.11 18.49 -0.38
N TRP A 181 -7.71 17.22 -0.30
CA TRP A 181 -7.75 16.46 0.94
C TRP A 181 -6.81 17.03 1.99
N TYR A 182 -5.58 17.37 1.64
CA TYR A 182 -4.66 18.01 2.57
C TYR A 182 -5.21 19.32 3.14
N ASN A 183 -5.72 20.20 2.28
CA ASN A 183 -6.33 21.45 2.72
C ASN A 183 -7.56 21.22 3.60
N HIS A 184 -8.38 20.20 3.29
CA HIS A 184 -9.55 19.85 4.10
C HIS A 184 -9.16 19.31 5.48
N LEU A 185 -8.22 18.37 5.54
CA LEU A 185 -7.82 17.70 6.77
C LEU A 185 -7.12 18.64 7.76
N TYR A 186 -6.36 19.61 7.26
CA TYR A 186 -5.54 20.50 8.08
C TYR A 186 -6.02 21.97 8.08
N ASP A 187 -7.24 22.24 7.60
CA ASP A 187 -7.84 23.58 7.51
C ASP A 187 -6.92 24.64 6.87
N ASN A 188 -6.32 24.28 5.72
CA ASN A 188 -5.37 25.11 4.98
C ASN A 188 -5.91 25.51 3.60
N GLN A 189 -5.18 26.40 2.91
CA GLN A 189 -5.47 26.82 1.53
C GLN A 189 -4.20 26.84 0.69
N TYR A 190 -3.39 25.78 0.79
CA TYR A 190 -2.18 25.65 0.00
C TYR A 190 -2.51 25.38 -1.47
N PRO A 191 -1.76 25.98 -2.41
CA PRO A 191 -1.93 25.71 -3.85
C PRO A 191 -1.39 24.33 -4.25
N CYS A 192 -0.53 23.74 -3.43
CA CYS A 192 0.19 22.50 -3.70
C CYS A 192 0.28 21.63 -2.43
N LEU A 193 0.68 20.38 -2.60
CA LEU A 193 0.89 19.43 -1.50
C LEU A 193 2.39 19.42 -1.11
N PRO A 194 2.76 19.54 0.17
CA PRO A 194 4.17 19.58 0.55
C PRO A 194 4.82 18.22 0.36
N PHE A 195 6.00 18.20 -0.29
CA PHE A 195 6.83 17.00 -0.49
C PHE A 195 8.15 17.12 0.26
N SER A 196 8.81 15.99 0.51
CA SER A 196 10.12 15.96 1.15
C SER A 196 11.19 16.67 0.32
N ARG A 197 12.31 17.00 0.95
CA ARG A 197 13.44 17.64 0.23
C ARG A 197 14.06 16.76 -0.85
N THR A 198 14.00 15.44 -0.64
CA THR A 198 14.48 14.44 -1.60
C THR A 198 13.48 14.23 -2.74
N GLY A 199 12.20 14.58 -2.53
CA GLY A 199 11.14 14.54 -3.55
C GLY A 199 10.52 13.16 -3.78
N ASP A 200 11.08 12.13 -3.17
CA ASP A 200 10.58 10.75 -3.20
C ASP A 200 9.50 10.48 -2.15
N HIS A 201 9.40 11.29 -1.08
CA HIS A 201 8.43 11.11 0.01
C HIS A 201 7.48 12.30 0.15
N LEU A 202 6.35 12.06 0.80
CA LEU A 202 5.50 13.10 1.35
C LEU A 202 6.22 13.82 2.50
N TYR A 203 5.93 15.12 2.65
CA TYR A 203 6.61 15.94 3.65
C TYR A 203 6.38 15.46 5.08
N ASP A 204 7.47 15.21 5.79
CA ASP A 204 7.39 14.84 7.19
C ASP A 204 8.70 15.14 7.97
N HIS A 205 8.63 15.95 9.02
CA HIS A 205 9.80 16.28 9.85
C HIS A 205 9.91 15.44 11.13
N VAL A 206 9.07 14.41 11.26
CA VAL A 206 8.96 13.53 12.42
C VAL A 206 9.64 12.17 12.15
N LEU A 207 9.43 11.60 10.96
CA LEU A 207 9.83 10.25 10.54
C LEU A 207 10.94 10.25 9.49
N ILE A 208 11.03 11.27 8.62
CA ILE A 208 12.01 11.32 7.52
C ILE A 208 13.03 12.46 7.66
N ASP A 209 13.15 13.04 8.87
CA ASP A 209 14.10 14.10 9.22
C ASP A 209 14.08 15.32 8.28
N ASP A 210 12.97 15.60 7.60
CA ASP A 210 12.81 16.87 6.91
C ASP A 210 12.90 18.03 7.92
N PRO A 211 13.38 19.21 7.52
CA PRO A 211 13.28 20.37 8.38
C PRO A 211 11.82 20.79 8.58
N VAL A 212 11.52 21.30 9.77
CA VAL A 212 10.25 22.01 10.01
C VAL A 212 10.15 23.18 9.03
N ARG A 213 9.06 23.23 8.26
CA ARG A 213 8.78 24.27 7.27
C ARG A 213 7.67 25.19 7.74
N TYR A 214 7.78 26.43 7.28
CA TYR A 214 6.79 27.47 7.48
C TYR A 214 6.41 28.05 6.12
N ASP A 215 5.14 28.33 5.92
CA ASP A 215 4.66 29.03 4.73
C ASP A 215 5.15 30.49 4.72
N GLN A 216 4.91 31.20 3.62
CA GLN A 216 5.30 32.62 3.50
C GLN A 216 4.64 33.55 4.54
N ASN A 217 3.56 33.12 5.20
CA ASN A 217 2.86 33.87 6.24
C ASN A 217 3.38 33.51 7.65
N GLY A 218 4.32 32.57 7.76
CA GLY A 218 4.86 32.08 9.02
C GLY A 218 4.02 30.99 9.69
N HIS A 219 3.03 30.42 9.01
CA HIS A 219 2.31 29.25 9.52
C HIS A 219 3.13 27.99 9.31
N ARG A 220 3.18 27.14 10.33
CA ARG A 220 3.85 25.85 10.23
C ARG A 220 3.11 24.96 9.23
N ILE A 221 3.84 24.34 8.31
CA ILE A 221 3.29 23.36 7.38
C ILE A 221 3.06 22.04 8.15
N PRO A 222 1.83 21.51 8.22
CA PRO A 222 1.57 20.25 8.91
C PRO A 222 2.28 19.06 8.26
N PRO A 223 2.92 18.17 9.04
CA PRO A 223 3.55 16.97 8.53
C PRO A 223 2.51 15.91 8.17
N LEU A 224 2.89 14.98 7.31
CA LEU A 224 2.05 13.89 6.82
C LEU A 224 2.35 12.56 7.52
N THR A 225 2.68 12.60 8.82
CA THR A 225 3.23 11.49 9.63
C THR A 225 2.44 10.18 9.59
N HIS A 226 1.14 10.25 9.36
CA HIS A 226 0.30 9.04 9.30
C HIS A 226 0.25 8.41 7.91
N GLU A 227 0.64 9.14 6.87
CA GLU A 227 0.59 8.70 5.48
C GLU A 227 1.78 7.79 5.18
N VAL A 228 1.51 6.64 4.58
CA VAL A 228 2.56 5.70 4.20
C VAL A 228 3.53 6.31 3.20
N GLY A 229 3.11 7.26 2.35
CA GLY A 229 4.03 8.02 1.50
C GLY A 229 5.05 8.88 2.26
N ALA A 230 4.91 9.05 3.58
CA ALA A 230 5.80 9.77 4.50
C ALA A 230 6.41 8.84 5.59
N ASN A 231 6.51 7.54 5.33
CA ASN A 231 6.90 6.48 6.28
C ASN A 231 5.90 6.25 7.42
N GLY A 232 4.68 6.75 7.30
CA GLY A 232 3.59 6.48 8.23
C GLY A 232 3.00 5.08 8.09
N GLU A 233 2.25 4.64 9.09
CA GLU A 233 1.72 3.27 9.14
C GLU A 233 0.53 3.02 8.18
N ASN A 234 -0.16 4.08 7.74
CA ASN A 234 -1.44 3.95 7.06
C ASN A 234 -1.34 4.24 5.57
N ILE A 235 -1.99 3.41 4.74
CA ILE A 235 -2.37 3.82 3.39
C ILE A 235 -3.48 4.88 3.54
N GLY A 236 -3.05 6.11 3.75
CA GLY A 236 -3.90 7.23 4.10
C GLY A 236 -4.53 7.90 2.88
N ILE A 237 -5.46 8.81 3.17
CA ILE A 237 -6.31 9.41 2.15
C ILE A 237 -5.52 10.32 1.21
N ILE A 238 -4.47 11.00 1.68
CA ILE A 238 -3.62 11.85 0.84
C ILE A 238 -2.77 10.98 -0.08
N THR A 239 -2.19 9.89 0.44
CA THR A 239 -1.45 8.92 -0.38
C THR A 239 -2.34 8.36 -1.49
N VAL A 240 -3.56 7.93 -1.17
CA VAL A 240 -4.51 7.41 -2.16
C VAL A 240 -4.98 8.49 -3.15
N ALA A 241 -5.14 9.74 -2.70
CA ALA A 241 -5.52 10.84 -3.57
C ALA A 241 -4.46 11.17 -4.62
N ILE A 242 -3.18 10.96 -4.33
CA ILE A 242 -2.10 11.10 -5.32
C ILE A 242 -2.26 10.05 -6.42
N LEU A 243 -2.68 8.82 -6.08
CA LEU A 243 -2.93 7.80 -7.09
C LEU A 243 -4.12 8.17 -7.98
N ASP A 244 -5.17 8.78 -7.43
CA ASP A 244 -6.27 9.35 -8.24
C ASP A 244 -5.74 10.42 -9.20
N ASP A 245 -4.91 11.34 -8.69
CA ASP A 245 -4.26 12.38 -9.48
C ASP A 245 -3.37 11.82 -10.61
N LEU A 246 -2.75 10.66 -10.39
CA LEU A 246 -1.94 9.95 -11.39
C LEU A 246 -2.77 9.14 -12.41
N GLY A 247 -4.10 9.04 -12.24
CA GLY A 247 -5.00 8.36 -13.17
C GLY A 247 -5.36 6.92 -12.78
N TYR A 248 -5.16 6.54 -11.51
CA TYR A 248 -5.75 5.31 -10.97
C TYR A 248 -7.20 5.56 -10.53
N ARG A 249 -8.06 4.57 -10.74
CA ARG A 249 -9.36 4.53 -10.06
C ARG A 249 -9.16 4.00 -8.65
N VAL A 250 -9.54 4.80 -7.67
CA VAL A 250 -9.31 4.50 -6.26
C VAL A 250 -10.60 4.38 -5.45
N GLU A 251 -10.53 3.66 -4.35
CA GLU A 251 -11.49 3.71 -3.24
C GLU A 251 -10.79 4.44 -2.07
N TYR A 252 -11.37 5.52 -1.58
CA TYR A 252 -10.76 6.30 -0.50
C TYR A 252 -10.94 5.61 0.86
N PRO A 253 -9.89 5.59 1.72
CA PRO A 253 -10.02 5.11 3.09
C PRO A 253 -10.92 6.03 3.92
N GLU A 254 -11.51 5.47 4.99
CA GLU A 254 -12.19 6.29 5.99
C GLU A 254 -11.21 7.22 6.71
N VAL A 255 -11.60 8.47 6.92
CA VAL A 255 -10.81 9.44 7.69
C VAL A 255 -11.04 9.19 9.18
N SER A 256 -10.18 8.38 9.80
CA SER A 256 -10.31 7.99 11.21
C SER A 256 -9.21 8.55 12.12
N PHE A 257 -8.12 9.08 11.57
CA PHE A 257 -6.90 9.43 12.31
C PHE A 257 -6.81 10.88 12.83
N LEU A 258 -7.77 11.76 12.51
CA LEU A 258 -7.75 13.16 12.95
C LEU A 258 -8.41 13.44 14.31
N ASN A 259 -8.95 12.44 15.00
CA ASN A 259 -9.61 12.67 16.30
C ASN A 259 -8.64 12.81 17.48
N GLU A 260 -7.34 12.65 17.27
CA GLU A 260 -6.32 12.99 18.27
C GLU A 260 -5.69 14.32 17.91
N HIS A 261 -6.31 15.40 18.39
CA HIS A 261 -5.63 16.68 18.50
C HIS A 261 -4.32 16.48 19.25
N ASP A 262 -3.21 16.51 18.51
CA ASP A 262 -1.86 16.56 19.05
C ASP A 262 -1.68 17.90 19.79
N ASN A 263 -2.14 17.93 21.03
CA ASN A 263 -1.95 19.01 22.00
C ASN A 263 -0.54 18.97 22.62
N SER A 264 0.45 18.33 21.97
CA SER A 264 1.80 18.21 22.53
C SER A 264 2.74 19.39 22.19
N VAL A 265 2.21 20.54 21.78
CA VAL A 265 3.00 21.80 21.82
C VAL A 265 3.02 22.31 23.26
N PRO A 266 4.17 22.35 23.96
CA PRO A 266 4.25 23.04 25.23
C PRO A 266 4.06 24.54 24.93
N GLN A 267 3.00 25.13 25.47
CA GLN A 267 2.92 26.58 25.56
C GLN A 267 4.03 27.06 26.49
N SER A 268 5.12 27.59 25.92
CA SER A 268 6.11 28.32 26.69
C SER A 268 5.51 29.67 27.07
N ASN A 269 5.31 29.87 28.38
CA ASN A 269 5.22 31.20 29.00
C ASN A 269 6.61 31.84 29.07
#